data_AF-A0A969HA58-F1
#
_entry.id   AF-A0A969HA58-F1
#
_cell.length_a   1.000
_cell.length_b   1.000
_cell.length_c   1.000
_cell.angle_alpha   90.00
_cell.angle_beta   90.00
_cell.angle_gamma   90.00
#
_symmetry.space_group_name_H-M   'P 1'
#
loop_
_entity.id
_entity.type
_entity.pdbx_description
1 polymer ?
#
loop_
_entity_poly.entity_id
_entity_poly.type
_entity_poly.pdbx_seq_one_letter_code
_entity_poly.pdbx_strand_id
1 'polypeptide(L)'
;MSRSTDIKNLIIKHERHLQKLKEQKASFGLYAPPYILIEIEDIEAELNRLQIELASLGELSLAEDDDDVVTQIVLLLDEKEFDSASEILQGVPENSAQAGYANLLRALILLAGRSFNAIRPMERTRIEKCLISARKKMGDELMPLIFLAILEMDYYSYHGQVSENDISPGIVTQRLAREQLPEKDKVILKLLKASDEARNKLGLN
;
A
#
# COMPACT_ATOMS: atom_id res chain seq x y z
N MET A 1 -18.03 -13.84 -6.99
CA MET A 1 -17.06 -13.74 -5.88
C MET A 1 -16.73 -15.15 -5.43
N SER A 2 -15.46 -15.45 -5.14
CA SER A 2 -15.08 -16.78 -4.66
C SER A 2 -15.55 -16.96 -3.22
N ARG A 3 -15.99 -18.18 -2.87
CA ARG A 3 -16.38 -18.53 -1.49
C ARG A 3 -15.27 -18.21 -0.48
N SER A 4 -14.00 -18.40 -0.87
CA SER A 4 -12.83 -18.04 -0.07
C SER A 4 -12.79 -16.54 0.25
N THR A 5 -13.00 -15.69 -0.75
CA THR A 5 -13.07 -14.23 -0.57
C THR A 5 -14.21 -13.82 0.36
N ASP A 6 -15.38 -14.44 0.22
CA ASP A 6 -16.53 -14.16 1.09
C ASP A 6 -16.24 -14.51 2.56
N ILE A 7 -15.59 -15.64 2.80
CA ILE A 7 -15.19 -16.07 4.15
C ILE A 7 -14.15 -15.12 4.75
N LYS A 8 -13.13 -14.71 3.99
CA LYS A 8 -12.15 -13.72 4.44
C LYS A 8 -12.80 -12.41 4.85
N ASN A 9 -13.75 -11.91 4.04
CA ASN A 9 -14.49 -10.70 4.36
C ASN A 9 -15.34 -10.83 5.64
N LEU A 10 -15.90 -12.02 5.90
CA LEU A 10 -16.61 -12.30 7.15
C LEU A 10 -15.65 -12.32 8.35
N ILE A 11 -14.48 -12.96 8.23
CA ILE A 11 -13.45 -12.99 9.28
C ILE A 11 -13.07 -11.56 9.68
N ILE A 12 -12.74 -10.70 8.71
CA ILE A 12 -12.37 -9.30 8.96
C ILE A 12 -13.48 -8.55 9.72
N LYS A 13 -14.75 -8.75 9.33
CA LYS A 13 -15.90 -8.14 10.01
C LYS A 13 -16.04 -8.62 11.46
N HIS A 14 -15.88 -9.92 11.70
CA HIS A 14 -15.96 -10.51 13.03
C HIS A 14 -14.80 -10.07 13.93
N GLU A 15 -13.58 -9.96 13.41
CA GLU A 15 -12.41 -9.47 14.16
C GLU A 15 -12.60 -8.02 14.62
N ARG A 16 -13.09 -7.15 13.74
CA ARG A 16 -13.41 -5.76 14.11
C ARG A 16 -14.49 -5.69 15.18
N HIS A 17 -15.50 -6.55 15.09
CA HIS A 17 -16.56 -6.59 16.09
C HIS A 17 -16.03 -7.09 17.45
N LEU A 18 -15.22 -8.16 17.42
CA LEU A 18 -14.57 -8.72 18.59
C LEU A 18 -13.70 -7.67 19.30
N GLN A 19 -12.92 -6.89 18.54
CA GLN A 19 -12.10 -5.82 19.08
C GLN A 19 -12.93 -4.79 19.85
N LYS A 20 -14.06 -4.33 19.27
CA LYS A 20 -14.97 -3.39 19.94
C LYS A 20 -15.56 -3.98 21.23
N LEU A 21 -15.95 -5.25 21.24
CA LEU A 21 -16.47 -5.91 22.44
C LEU A 21 -15.38 -6.06 23.52
N LYS A 22 -14.14 -6.34 23.13
CA LYS A 22 -12.98 -6.38 24.04
C LYS A 22 -12.70 -5.01 24.66
N GLU A 23 -12.80 -3.93 23.90
CA GLU A 23 -12.71 -2.55 24.39
C GLU A 23 -13.85 -2.20 25.36
N GLN A 24 -15.07 -2.63 25.07
CA GLN A 24 -16.21 -2.46 25.97
C GLN A 24 -16.01 -3.22 27.28
N LYS A 25 -15.62 -4.50 27.21
CA LYS A 25 -15.27 -5.31 28.39
C LYS A 25 -14.19 -4.63 29.24
N ALA A 26 -13.13 -4.12 28.61
CA ALA A 26 -12.07 -3.39 29.31
C ALA A 26 -12.60 -2.11 30.00
N SER A 27 -13.53 -1.41 29.37
CA SER A 27 -14.15 -0.19 29.92
C SER A 27 -15.04 -0.47 31.14
N PHE A 28 -15.78 -1.59 31.15
CA PHE A 28 -16.60 -2.00 32.30
C PHE A 28 -15.82 -2.73 33.41
N GLY A 29 -14.63 -3.26 33.09
CA GLY A 29 -13.78 -3.98 34.02
C GLY A 29 -14.47 -5.23 34.59
N LEU A 30 -14.51 -5.34 35.92
CA LEU A 30 -15.14 -6.47 36.63
C LEU A 30 -16.68 -6.48 36.53
N TYR A 31 -17.28 -5.35 36.15
CA TYR A 31 -18.73 -5.20 36.06
C TYR A 31 -19.24 -5.32 34.62
N ALA A 32 -18.46 -5.93 33.73
CA ALA A 32 -18.87 -6.17 32.35
C ALA A 32 -20.20 -6.94 32.32
N PRO A 33 -21.23 -6.43 31.62
CA PRO A 33 -22.48 -7.14 31.47
C PRO A 33 -22.29 -8.55 30.88
N PRO A 34 -23.01 -9.58 31.38
CA PRO A 34 -22.83 -10.96 30.92
C PRO A 34 -23.00 -11.16 29.41
N TYR A 35 -23.89 -10.38 28.77
CA TYR A 35 -24.12 -10.50 27.32
C TYR A 35 -22.87 -10.17 26.49
N ILE A 36 -21.99 -9.27 26.95
CA ILE A 36 -20.74 -8.94 26.25
C ILE A 36 -19.78 -10.14 26.29
N LEU A 37 -19.73 -10.85 27.41
CA LEU A 37 -18.86 -12.02 27.55
C LEU A 37 -19.32 -13.17 26.66
N ILE A 38 -20.63 -13.40 26.62
CA ILE A 38 -21.25 -14.41 25.75
C ILE A 38 -21.01 -14.06 24.28
N GLU A 39 -21.23 -12.81 23.89
CA GLU A 39 -21.04 -12.38 22.50
C GLU A 39 -19.56 -12.47 22.05
N ILE A 40 -18.61 -12.21 22.96
CA ILE A 40 -17.18 -12.45 22.71
C ILE A 40 -16.94 -13.94 22.42
N GLU A 41 -17.46 -14.84 23.26
CA GLU A 41 -17.28 -16.29 23.11
C GLU A 41 -17.90 -16.79 21.80
N ASP A 42 -19.11 -16.33 21.46
CA ASP A 42 -19.80 -16.68 20.21
C ASP A 42 -19.00 -16.22 18.98
N ILE A 43 -18.46 -14.99 18.99
CA ILE A 43 -17.67 -14.48 17.88
C ILE A 43 -16.32 -15.21 17.76
N GLU A 44 -15.67 -15.53 18.88
CA GLU A 44 -14.43 -16.31 18.87
C GLU A 44 -14.66 -17.73 18.32
N ALA A 45 -15.80 -18.36 18.66
CA ALA A 45 -16.19 -19.65 18.12
C ALA A 45 -16.46 -19.58 16.60
N GLU A 46 -17.18 -18.56 16.13
CA GLU A 46 -17.47 -18.39 14.71
C GLU A 46 -16.20 -18.05 13.90
N LEU A 47 -15.28 -17.24 14.45
CA LEU A 47 -13.98 -16.99 13.83
C LEU A 47 -13.17 -18.27 13.65
N ASN A 48 -13.10 -19.11 14.68
CA ASN A 48 -12.41 -20.40 14.60
C ASN A 48 -13.05 -21.29 13.53
N ARG A 49 -14.38 -21.36 13.48
CA ARG A 49 -15.10 -22.10 12.44
C ARG A 49 -14.78 -21.59 11.03
N LEU A 50 -14.82 -20.28 10.80
CA LEU A 50 -14.53 -19.67 9.51
C LEU A 50 -13.07 -19.89 9.08
N GLN A 51 -12.13 -19.85 10.04
CA GLN A 51 -10.72 -20.15 9.78
C GLN A 51 -10.50 -21.62 9.39
N ILE A 52 -11.18 -22.56 10.04
CA ILE A 52 -11.15 -23.98 9.67
C ILE A 52 -11.75 -24.17 8.26
N GLU A 53 -12.88 -23.51 7.96
CA GLU A 53 -13.49 -23.58 6.63
C GLU A 53 -12.54 -23.03 5.57
N LEU A 54 -11.92 -21.87 5.82
CA LEU A 54 -10.95 -21.26 4.92
C LEU A 54 -9.73 -22.17 4.71
N ALA A 55 -9.20 -22.76 5.78
CA ALA A 55 -8.09 -23.71 5.70
C ALA A 55 -8.46 -24.94 4.86
N SER A 56 -9.67 -25.48 5.02
CA SER A 56 -10.16 -26.62 4.22
C SER A 56 -10.31 -26.28 2.73
N LEU A 57 -10.64 -25.02 2.41
CA LEU A 57 -10.66 -24.53 1.03
C LEU A 57 -9.25 -24.27 0.49
N GLY A 58 -8.32 -23.87 1.35
CA GLY A 58 -6.91 -23.58 1.03
C GLY A 58 -6.03 -24.82 0.87
N GLU A 59 -6.29 -25.91 1.61
CA GLU A 59 -5.59 -27.20 1.42
C GLU A 59 -5.90 -27.84 0.05
N LEU A 60 -7.02 -27.46 -0.57
CA LEU A 60 -7.36 -27.77 -1.96
C LEU A 60 -6.72 -26.80 -2.98
N SER A 61 -6.03 -25.75 -2.51
CA SER A 61 -5.51 -24.63 -3.29
C SER A 61 -4.00 -24.42 -3.09
N LEU A 62 -3.26 -25.43 -2.60
CA LEU A 62 -1.83 -25.36 -2.26
C LEU A 62 -0.86 -25.07 -3.42
N ALA A 63 -1.34 -24.68 -4.59
CA ALA A 63 -0.50 -24.46 -5.76
C ALA A 63 -0.36 -22.99 -6.19
N GLU A 64 -1.40 -22.16 -6.13
CA GLU A 64 -1.37 -20.89 -6.86
C GLU A 64 -2.32 -19.90 -6.18
N ASP A 65 -1.81 -18.81 -5.61
CA ASP A 65 -2.43 -17.47 -5.72
C ASP A 65 -1.64 -16.46 -4.87
N ASP A 66 -0.43 -16.17 -5.32
CA ASP A 66 0.25 -14.92 -4.99
C ASP A 66 -0.70 -13.72 -5.30
N ASP A 67 -1.57 -13.82 -6.32
CA ASP A 67 -2.56 -12.78 -6.70
C ASP A 67 -3.59 -12.42 -5.61
N ASP A 68 -3.79 -13.26 -4.59
CA ASP A 68 -4.78 -13.06 -3.53
C ASP A 68 -4.37 -11.94 -2.55
N VAL A 69 -3.07 -11.83 -2.24
CA VAL A 69 -2.55 -10.79 -1.33
C VAL A 69 -2.70 -9.40 -1.96
N VAL A 70 -2.36 -9.28 -3.24
CA VAL A 70 -2.50 -8.02 -3.99
C VAL A 70 -3.97 -7.61 -4.08
N THR A 71 -4.85 -8.56 -4.39
CA THR A 71 -6.30 -8.32 -4.48
C THR A 71 -6.85 -7.85 -3.14
N GLN A 72 -6.46 -8.48 -2.03
CA GLN A 72 -6.87 -8.08 -0.70
C GLN A 72 -6.40 -6.66 -0.35
N ILE A 73 -5.17 -6.30 -0.71
CA ILE A 73 -4.66 -4.94 -0.47
C ILE A 73 -5.45 -3.92 -1.29
N VAL A 74 -5.73 -4.19 -2.56
CA VAL A 74 -6.51 -3.28 -3.41
C VAL A 74 -7.91 -3.04 -2.82
N LEU A 75 -8.58 -4.08 -2.33
CA LEU A 75 -9.88 -3.94 -1.65
C LEU A 75 -9.79 -3.04 -0.41
N LEU A 76 -8.78 -3.23 0.44
CA LEU A 76 -8.58 -2.38 1.62
C LEU A 76 -8.29 -0.92 1.24
N LEU A 77 -7.57 -0.68 0.14
CA LEU A 77 -7.32 0.67 -0.36
C LEU A 77 -8.60 1.34 -0.87
N ASP A 78 -9.47 0.59 -1.56
CA ASP A 78 -10.78 1.09 -2.01
C ASP A 78 -11.68 1.46 -0.81
N GLU A 79 -11.60 0.71 0.29
CA GLU A 79 -12.29 1.00 1.55
C GLU A 79 -11.60 2.09 2.40
N LYS A 80 -10.46 2.63 1.93
CA LYS A 80 -9.62 3.63 2.63
C LYS A 80 -9.04 3.14 3.96
N GLU A 81 -8.82 1.84 4.06
CA GLU A 81 -8.29 1.18 5.26
C GLU A 81 -6.77 1.02 5.17
N PHE A 82 -6.10 2.16 5.15
CA PHE A 82 -4.67 2.25 4.92
C PHE A 82 -3.82 1.51 5.98
N ASP A 83 -4.27 1.51 7.24
CA ASP A 83 -3.54 0.85 8.34
C ASP A 83 -3.53 -0.67 8.17
N SER A 84 -4.70 -1.26 7.88
CA SER A 84 -4.83 -2.70 7.62
C SER A 84 -4.08 -3.11 6.35
N ALA A 85 -4.16 -2.30 5.28
CA ALA A 85 -3.39 -2.54 4.06
C ALA A 85 -1.87 -2.51 4.33
N SER A 86 -1.40 -1.57 5.16
CA SER A 86 0.00 -1.47 5.57
C SER A 86 0.45 -2.69 6.39
N GLU A 87 -0.38 -3.18 7.30
CA GLU A 87 -0.07 -4.36 8.13
C GLU A 87 0.11 -5.62 7.27
N ILE A 88 -0.83 -5.89 6.35
CA ILE A 88 -0.71 -7.01 5.42
C ILE A 88 0.55 -6.89 4.56
N LEU A 89 0.79 -5.68 4.04
CA LEU A 89 1.98 -5.42 3.24
C LEU A 89 3.25 -5.68 4.04
N GLN A 90 3.32 -5.37 5.33
CA GLN A 90 4.49 -5.63 6.19
C GLN A 90 4.82 -7.11 6.31
N GLY A 91 3.80 -7.99 6.24
CA GLY A 91 3.98 -9.43 6.26
C GLY A 91 4.58 -10.03 4.99
N VAL A 92 4.61 -9.30 3.87
CA VAL A 92 5.15 -9.80 2.59
C VAL A 92 6.67 -10.02 2.71
N PRO A 93 7.18 -11.25 2.53
CA PRO A 93 8.61 -11.54 2.62
C PRO A 93 9.42 -10.81 1.53
N GLU A 94 10.61 -10.30 1.87
CA GLU A 94 11.47 -9.56 0.92
C GLU A 94 12.01 -10.41 -0.24
N ASN A 95 12.03 -11.73 -0.07
CA ASN A 95 12.43 -12.70 -1.08
C ASN A 95 11.26 -13.20 -1.95
N SER A 96 10.03 -12.78 -1.69
CA SER A 96 8.88 -13.12 -2.53
C SER A 96 8.97 -12.47 -3.92
N ALA A 97 8.34 -13.10 -4.91
CA ALA A 97 8.20 -12.52 -6.26
C ALA A 97 7.47 -11.16 -6.21
N GLN A 98 6.61 -10.97 -5.21
CA GLN A 98 5.77 -9.79 -5.03
C GLN A 98 6.42 -8.66 -4.25
N ALA A 99 7.61 -8.89 -3.66
CA ALA A 99 8.28 -7.92 -2.80
C ALA A 99 8.45 -6.55 -3.48
N GLY A 100 8.64 -6.52 -4.80
CA GLY A 100 8.71 -5.29 -5.58
C GLY A 100 7.40 -4.50 -5.53
N TYR A 101 6.30 -5.16 -5.90
CA TYR A 101 4.97 -4.56 -5.96
C TYR A 101 4.46 -4.18 -4.56
N ALA A 102 4.72 -5.02 -3.55
CA ALA A 102 4.40 -4.71 -2.16
C ALA A 102 5.11 -3.44 -1.67
N ASN A 103 6.39 -3.27 -2.00
CA ASN A 103 7.12 -2.06 -1.64
C ASN A 103 6.59 -0.81 -2.36
N LEU A 104 6.15 -0.94 -3.62
CA LEU A 104 5.48 0.14 -4.33
C LEU A 104 4.18 0.54 -3.60
N LEU A 105 3.31 -0.42 -3.29
CA LEU A 105 2.05 -0.15 -2.57
C LEU A 105 2.27 0.48 -1.19
N ARG A 106 3.28 0.03 -0.43
CA ARG A 106 3.66 0.66 0.85
C ARG A 106 4.00 2.13 0.67
N ALA A 107 4.76 2.48 -0.37
CA ALA A 107 5.06 3.86 -0.68
C ALA A 107 3.80 4.67 -1.03
N LEU A 108 2.88 4.10 -1.83
CA LEU A 108 1.62 4.75 -2.18
C LEU A 108 0.71 5.00 -0.98
N ILE A 109 0.62 4.04 -0.06
CA ILE A 109 -0.15 4.19 1.18
C ILE A 109 0.39 5.33 2.03
N LEU A 110 1.71 5.43 2.18
CA LEU A 110 2.35 6.52 2.91
C LEU A 110 2.13 7.89 2.26
N LEU A 111 1.91 7.92 0.94
CA LEU A 111 1.55 9.12 0.18
C LEU A 111 0.04 9.41 0.20
N ALA A 112 -0.80 8.40 0.43
CA ALA A 112 -2.25 8.52 0.33
C ALA A 112 -2.80 9.54 1.33
N GLY A 113 -3.60 10.50 0.82
CA GLY A 113 -4.25 11.53 1.64
C GLY A 113 -3.34 12.65 2.11
N ARG A 114 -2.08 12.74 1.62
CA ARG A 114 -1.13 13.78 2.00
C ARG A 114 -0.67 14.57 0.77
N SER A 115 -0.55 15.89 0.92
CA SER A 115 0.23 16.67 -0.05
C SER A 115 1.70 16.34 0.13
N PHE A 116 2.48 16.29 -0.95
CA PHE A 116 3.93 16.04 -0.89
C PHE A 116 4.64 17.00 0.09
N ASN A 117 4.28 18.29 0.04
CA ASN A 117 4.73 19.33 0.97
C ASN A 117 4.43 19.07 2.47
N ALA A 118 3.56 18.12 2.80
CA ALA A 118 3.17 17.80 4.18
C ALA A 118 3.84 16.52 4.71
N ILE A 119 4.69 15.87 3.89
CA ILE A 119 5.40 14.66 4.29
C ILE A 119 6.56 15.03 5.22
N ARG A 120 6.62 14.41 6.40
CA ARG A 120 7.73 14.67 7.33
C ARG A 120 9.03 14.06 6.79
N PRO A 121 10.21 14.63 7.10
CA PRO A 121 11.49 14.11 6.62
C PRO A 121 11.70 12.59 6.85
N MET A 122 11.32 12.08 8.02
CA MET A 122 11.45 10.64 8.31
C MET A 122 10.53 9.76 7.45
N GLU A 123 9.33 10.24 7.15
CA GLU A 123 8.37 9.51 6.31
C GLU A 123 8.82 9.51 4.87
N ARG A 124 9.35 10.65 4.41
CA ARG A 124 9.99 10.78 3.10
C ARG A 124 11.09 9.74 2.91
N THR A 125 12.01 9.62 3.87
CA THR A 125 13.07 8.59 3.82
C THR A 125 12.50 7.17 3.74
N ARG A 126 11.38 6.88 4.42
CA ARG A 126 10.71 5.57 4.33
C ARG A 126 10.12 5.34 2.94
N ILE A 127 9.43 6.33 2.38
CA ILE A 127 8.85 6.28 1.04
C ILE A 127 9.96 6.04 0.00
N GLU A 128 11.05 6.81 0.06
CA GLU A 128 12.20 6.66 -0.85
C GLU A 128 12.80 5.26 -0.77
N LYS A 129 13.02 4.73 0.45
CA LYS A 129 13.51 3.34 0.63
C LYS A 129 12.58 2.31 0.00
N CYS A 130 11.27 2.44 0.20
CA CYS A 130 10.28 1.56 -0.41
C CYS A 130 10.32 1.63 -1.94
N LEU A 131 10.33 2.82 -2.54
CA LEU A 131 10.39 2.98 -3.99
C LEU A 131 11.70 2.48 -4.61
N ILE A 132 12.84 2.70 -3.95
CA ILE A 132 14.14 2.16 -4.38
C ILE A 132 14.13 0.63 -4.33
N SER A 133 13.58 0.04 -3.27
CA SER A 133 13.43 -1.41 -3.15
C SER A 133 12.52 -1.98 -4.23
N ALA A 134 11.37 -1.32 -4.47
CA ALA A 134 10.43 -1.68 -5.54
C ALA A 134 11.14 -1.69 -6.90
N ARG A 135 11.86 -0.62 -7.24
CA ARG A 135 12.66 -0.52 -8.47
C ARG A 135 13.68 -1.64 -8.59
N LYS A 136 14.46 -1.93 -7.54
CA LYS A 136 15.46 -3.01 -7.59
C LYS A 136 14.86 -4.38 -7.91
N LYS A 137 13.63 -4.63 -7.45
CA LYS A 137 12.94 -5.92 -7.58
C LYS A 137 12.11 -6.05 -8.86
N MET A 138 11.43 -4.98 -9.25
CA MET A 138 10.60 -4.92 -10.47
C MET A 138 11.44 -4.60 -11.71
N GLY A 139 12.70 -4.22 -11.52
CA GLY A 139 13.59 -3.77 -12.59
C GLY A 139 13.26 -2.34 -13.01
N ASP A 140 13.27 -2.09 -14.32
CA ASP A 140 13.05 -0.75 -14.88
C ASP A 140 11.57 -0.38 -15.05
N GLU A 141 10.67 -1.04 -14.30
CA GLU A 141 9.26 -0.70 -14.30
C GLU A 141 9.02 0.78 -13.97
N LEU A 142 8.09 1.35 -14.72
CA LEU A 142 7.90 2.78 -14.89
C LEU A 142 7.33 3.46 -13.63
N MET A 143 6.53 2.75 -12.84
CA MET A 143 5.82 3.32 -11.70
C MET A 143 6.76 3.72 -10.54
N PRO A 144 7.66 2.85 -10.05
CA PRO A 144 8.68 3.28 -9.08
C PRO A 144 9.51 4.47 -9.56
N LEU A 145 9.85 4.52 -10.86
CA LEU A 145 10.61 5.61 -11.47
C LEU A 145 9.82 6.94 -11.46
N ILE A 146 8.53 6.91 -11.81
CA ILE A 146 7.66 8.07 -11.77
C ILE A 146 7.58 8.65 -10.36
N PHE A 147 7.35 7.83 -9.33
CA PHE A 147 7.19 8.34 -7.97
C PHE A 147 8.50 8.88 -7.38
N LEU A 148 9.63 8.24 -7.69
CA LEU A 148 10.93 8.77 -7.31
C LEU A 148 11.20 10.13 -7.99
N ALA A 149 10.86 10.27 -9.27
CA ALA A 149 10.99 11.54 -9.98
C ALA A 149 10.09 12.63 -9.38
N ILE A 150 8.84 12.32 -9.03
CA ILE A 150 7.93 13.27 -8.38
C ILE A 150 8.49 13.72 -7.02
N LEU A 151 9.00 12.78 -6.21
CA LEU A 151 9.60 13.10 -4.91
C LEU A 151 10.85 13.98 -5.06
N GLU A 152 11.70 13.70 -6.03
CA GLU A 152 12.87 14.54 -6.32
C GLU A 152 12.45 15.95 -6.76
N MET A 153 11.44 16.08 -7.62
CA MET A 153 10.93 17.38 -8.06
C MET A 153 10.36 18.22 -6.91
N ASP A 154 9.66 17.56 -5.98
CA ASP A 154 9.12 18.20 -4.77
C ASP A 154 10.24 18.67 -3.82
N TYR A 155 11.25 17.81 -3.58
CA TYR A 155 12.43 18.17 -2.79
C TYR A 155 13.14 19.39 -3.37
N TYR A 156 13.35 19.36 -4.68
CA TYR A 156 14.02 20.41 -5.40
C TYR A 156 13.26 21.74 -5.28
N SER A 157 11.94 21.69 -5.46
CA SER A 157 11.08 22.87 -5.37
C SER A 157 11.13 23.52 -3.98
N TYR A 158 11.27 22.71 -2.93
CA TYR A 158 11.29 23.20 -1.55
C TYR A 158 12.69 23.60 -1.06
N HIS A 159 13.73 22.84 -1.44
CA HIS A 159 15.09 23.00 -0.90
C HIS A 159 16.10 23.57 -1.90
N GLY A 160 15.78 23.64 -3.19
CA GLY A 160 16.69 24.10 -4.26
C GLY A 160 17.89 23.18 -4.48
N GLN A 161 17.81 21.91 -4.06
CA GLN A 161 18.90 20.93 -4.13
C GLN A 161 18.41 19.63 -4.79
N VAL A 162 19.30 18.98 -5.55
CA VAL A 162 19.03 17.65 -6.12
C VAL A 162 19.36 16.59 -5.07
N SER A 163 18.53 15.55 -4.96
CA SER A 163 18.77 14.45 -4.01
C SER A 163 19.81 13.47 -4.57
N GLU A 164 20.43 12.67 -3.70
CA GLU A 164 21.46 11.67 -4.10
C GLU A 164 20.90 10.50 -4.95
N ASN A 165 19.62 10.49 -5.28
CA ASN A 165 18.98 9.36 -5.97
C ASN A 165 19.26 9.34 -7.49
N ASP A 166 19.90 10.38 -8.02
CA ASP A 166 20.43 10.47 -9.40
C ASP A 166 19.36 10.28 -10.49
N ILE A 167 18.07 10.56 -10.17
CA ILE A 167 16.96 10.41 -11.11
C ILE A 167 16.64 11.78 -11.71
N SER A 168 17.29 12.08 -12.82
CA SER A 168 16.92 13.25 -13.63
C SER A 168 15.48 13.10 -14.17
N PRO A 169 14.59 14.09 -13.98
CA PRO A 169 13.27 14.12 -14.60
C PRO A 169 13.30 13.96 -16.12
N GLY A 170 14.39 14.36 -16.77
CA GLY A 170 14.63 14.17 -18.19
C GLY A 170 14.74 12.69 -18.59
N ILE A 171 15.39 11.86 -17.76
CA ILE A 171 15.50 10.41 -17.98
C ILE A 171 14.11 9.76 -17.93
N VAL A 172 13.30 10.17 -16.94
CA VAL A 172 11.94 9.65 -16.77
C VAL A 172 11.06 10.08 -17.95
N THR A 173 11.13 11.35 -18.36
CA THR A 173 10.38 11.89 -19.50
C THR A 173 10.75 11.23 -20.83
N GLN A 174 12.04 10.98 -21.08
CA GLN A 174 12.51 10.30 -22.28
C GLN A 174 12.06 8.84 -22.34
N ARG A 175 12.03 8.12 -21.20
CA ARG A 175 11.51 6.76 -21.13
C ARG A 175 10.00 6.71 -21.38
N LEU A 176 9.26 7.57 -20.68
CA LEU A 176 7.80 7.69 -20.84
C LEU A 176 7.39 8.02 -22.28
N ALA A 177 8.23 8.75 -23.02
CA ALA A 177 7.97 9.06 -24.44
C ALA A 177 8.19 7.87 -25.39
N ARG A 178 8.93 6.83 -24.97
CA ARG A 178 9.24 5.64 -25.78
C ARG A 178 8.25 4.49 -25.54
N GLU A 179 7.66 4.42 -24.35
CA GLU A 179 6.66 3.41 -24.02
C GLU A 179 5.27 3.86 -24.46
N GLN A 180 4.50 2.97 -25.10
CA GLN A 180 3.05 3.19 -25.28
C GLN A 180 2.38 3.01 -23.93
N LEU A 181 2.37 4.10 -23.17
CA LEU A 181 1.65 4.18 -21.93
C LEU A 181 0.14 3.96 -22.16
N PRO A 182 -0.52 3.13 -21.33
CA PRO A 182 -1.97 3.14 -21.23
C PRO A 182 -2.50 4.58 -21.10
N GLU A 183 -3.64 4.89 -21.71
CA GLU A 183 -4.22 6.26 -21.74
C GLU A 183 -4.26 6.94 -20.35
N LYS A 184 -4.55 6.16 -19.31
CA LYS A 184 -4.58 6.62 -17.91
C LYS A 184 -3.24 7.18 -17.41
N ASP A 185 -2.12 6.73 -17.95
CA ASP A 185 -0.77 7.11 -17.52
C ASP A 185 -0.25 8.34 -18.30
N LYS A 186 -0.93 8.76 -19.38
CA LYS A 186 -0.60 9.99 -20.13
C LYS A 186 -0.80 11.27 -19.32
N VAL A 187 -1.65 11.23 -18.29
CA VAL A 187 -1.84 12.35 -17.35
C VAL A 187 -0.58 12.59 -16.52
N ILE A 188 0.10 11.52 -16.09
CA ILE A 188 1.36 11.59 -15.33
C ILE A 188 2.46 12.24 -16.19
N LEU A 189 2.53 11.87 -17.47
CA LEU A 189 3.43 12.48 -18.45
C LEU A 189 3.26 14.00 -18.60
N LYS A 190 2.02 14.50 -18.59
CA LYS A 190 1.74 15.94 -18.67
C LYS A 190 2.21 16.68 -17.41
N LEU A 191 2.03 16.07 -16.24
CA LEU A 191 2.47 16.63 -14.97
C LEU A 191 4.00 16.72 -14.87
N LEU A 192 4.71 15.67 -15.30
CA LEU A 192 6.18 15.65 -15.31
C LEU A 192 6.77 16.67 -16.28
N LYS A 193 6.22 16.81 -17.51
CA LYS A 193 6.66 17.82 -18.49
C LYS A 193 6.47 19.25 -17.98
N ALA A 194 5.31 19.54 -17.40
CA ALA A 194 5.03 20.87 -16.84
C ALA A 194 6.02 21.24 -15.73
N SER A 195 6.45 20.27 -14.94
CA SER A 195 7.42 20.48 -13.87
C SER A 195 8.87 20.61 -14.39
N ASP A 196 9.26 19.90 -15.45
CA ASP A 196 10.55 20.07 -16.13
C ASP A 196 10.68 21.44 -16.82
N GLU A 197 9.61 21.91 -17.47
CA GLU A 197 9.54 23.27 -18.02
C GLU A 197 9.70 24.35 -16.94
N ALA A 198 9.20 24.09 -15.72
CA ALA A 198 9.39 24.99 -14.58
C ALA A 198 10.86 25.01 -14.11
N ARG A 199 11.56 23.86 -14.05
CA ARG A 199 13.00 23.80 -13.74
C ARG A 199 13.85 24.56 -14.76
N ASN A 200 13.58 24.35 -16.05
CA ASN A 200 14.30 25.00 -17.14
C ASN A 200 14.16 26.53 -17.10
N LYS A 201 12.96 27.04 -16.76
CA LYS A 201 12.73 28.50 -16.57
C LYS A 201 13.53 29.10 -15.41
N LEU A 202 13.89 28.28 -14.43
CA LEU A 202 14.70 28.71 -13.28
C LEU A 202 16.21 28.56 -13.54
N GLY A 203 16.63 28.08 -14.71
CA GLY A 203 18.04 27.91 -15.08
C GLY A 203 18.73 26.70 -14.42
N LEU A 204 17.94 25.69 -14.08
CA LEU A 204 18.37 24.56 -13.25
C LEU A 204 18.40 23.30 -14.13
N ASN A 205 19.56 23.10 -14.79
CA ASN A 205 19.85 21.92 -15.61
C ASN A 205 20.14 20.69 -14.74
#